data_AF-A0A931QMY6-F1
#
_entry.id   AF-A0A931QMY6-F1
#
_cell.length_a   1.000
_cell.length_b   1.000
_cell.length_c   1.000
_cell.angle_alpha   90.00
_cell.angle_beta   90.00
_cell.angle_gamma   90.00
#
_symmetry.space_group_name_H-M   'P 1'
#
loop_
_entity.id
_entity.type
_entity.pdbx_description
1 polymer ?
#
loop_
_entity_poly.entity_id
_entity_poly.type
_entity_poly.pdbx_seq_one_letter_code
_entity_poly.pdbx_strand_id
1 'polypeptide(L)'
;LQQKIKEITQEVERRITQKSQSPIIFQGDQAWKLTLAGSVASIIAQRYEKPTFIFKKGDTESCGSVRSLKEGYNSVDAMKTCEDFLITYGGHAKASGFRLKNENLEKFEKCLEEYFKK
;
A
#
# COMPACT_ATOMS: atom_id res chain seq x y z
N LEU A 1 -11.18 5.34 17.35
CA LEU A 1 -10.60 5.48 15.99
C LEU A 1 -9.12 5.83 16.04
N GLN A 2 -8.75 6.96 16.65
CA GLN A 2 -7.37 7.46 16.73
C GLN A 2 -6.39 6.45 17.34
N GLN A 3 -6.76 5.80 18.45
CA GLN A 3 -5.93 4.77 19.09
C GLN A 3 -5.60 3.60 18.14
N LYS A 4 -6.57 3.13 17.36
CA LYS A 4 -6.37 2.03 16.41
C LYS A 4 -5.45 2.42 15.25
N ILE A 5 -5.59 3.66 14.74
CA ILE A 5 -4.70 4.19 13.70
C ILE A 5 -3.25 4.21 14.22
N LYS A 6 -3.05 4.69 15.45
CA LYS A 6 -1.73 4.71 16.10
C LYS A 6 -1.13 3.31 16.23
N GLU A 7 -1.90 2.34 16.71
CA GLU A 7 -1.48 0.93 16.84
C GLU A 7 -1.03 0.34 15.49
N ILE A 8 -1.87 0.48 14.45
CA ILE A 8 -1.57 -0.05 13.11
C ILE A 8 -0.32 0.65 12.53
N THR A 9 -0.19 1.96 12.73
CA THR A 9 0.98 2.72 12.28
C THR A 9 2.25 2.19 12.93
N GLN A 10 2.27 2.02 14.26
CA GLN A 10 3.42 1.49 14.98
C GLN A 10 3.78 0.06 14.54
N GLU A 11 2.76 -0.76 14.28
CA GLU A 11 2.95 -2.11 13.75
C GLU A 11 3.62 -2.09 12.36
N VAL A 12 3.14 -1.24 11.45
CA VAL A 12 3.74 -1.04 10.12
C VAL A 12 5.20 -0.60 10.25
N GLU A 13 5.48 0.38 11.10
CA GLU A 13 6.84 0.91 11.33
C GLU A 13 7.79 -0.17 11.85
N ARG A 14 7.33 -1.03 12.76
CA ARG A 14 8.11 -2.18 13.24
C ARG A 14 8.44 -3.15 12.11
N ARG A 15 7.48 -3.44 11.22
CA ARG A 15 7.65 -4.39 10.11
C ARG A 15 8.61 -3.85 9.03
N ILE A 16 8.55 -2.56 8.70
CA ILE A 16 9.43 -1.95 7.68
C ILE A 16 10.86 -1.76 8.17
N THR A 17 11.07 -1.50 9.47
CA THR A 17 12.43 -1.33 10.04
C THR A 17 13.23 -2.64 10.02
N GLN A 18 12.55 -3.78 9.95
CA GLN A 18 13.16 -5.11 9.92
C GLN A 18 13.49 -5.60 8.49
N LYS A 19 13.08 -4.87 7.44
CA LYS A 19 13.28 -5.26 6.04
C LYS A 19 14.32 -4.35 5.36
N SER A 20 15.00 -4.91 4.35
CA SER A 20 15.90 -4.16 3.45
C SER A 20 15.20 -2.97 2.79
N GLN A 21 15.96 -2.01 2.25
CA GLN A 21 15.44 -0.78 1.64
C GLN A 21 14.58 -1.06 0.40
N SER A 22 13.31 -1.39 0.59
CA SER A 22 12.30 -1.40 -0.48
C SER A 22 11.97 0.04 -0.89
N PRO A 23 11.79 0.32 -2.21
CA PRO A 23 11.38 1.63 -2.69
C PRO A 23 9.93 1.98 -2.31
N ILE A 24 9.12 0.98 -1.92
CA ILE A 24 7.73 1.15 -1.52
C ILE A 24 7.51 0.64 -0.09
N ILE A 25 6.35 0.97 0.47
CA ILE A 25 5.82 0.33 1.68
C ILE A 25 4.56 -0.42 1.29
N PHE A 26 4.59 -1.75 1.39
CA PHE A 26 3.46 -2.61 1.05
C PHE A 26 3.12 -3.50 2.26
N GLN A 27 2.04 -3.17 2.98
CA GLN A 27 1.71 -3.84 4.24
C GLN A 27 0.21 -4.09 4.37
N GLY A 28 -0.15 -5.26 4.90
CA GLY A 28 -1.53 -5.60 5.17
C GLY A 28 -1.68 -6.68 6.23
N ASP A 29 -2.88 -6.74 6.79
CA ASP A 29 -3.25 -7.70 7.82
C ASP A 29 -4.76 -8.00 7.77
N GLN A 30 -5.15 -9.17 8.26
CA GLN A 30 -6.55 -9.57 8.36
C GLN A 30 -7.30 -8.81 9.45
N ALA A 31 -6.60 -8.45 10.53
CA ALA A 31 -7.17 -7.73 11.67
C ALA A 31 -7.43 -6.24 11.38
N TRP A 32 -6.87 -5.70 10.29
CA TRP A 32 -7.00 -4.30 9.96
C TRP A 32 -8.35 -3.99 9.30
N LYS A 33 -8.85 -2.76 9.50
CA LYS A 33 -10.09 -2.29 8.90
C LYS A 33 -9.78 -1.44 7.67
N LEU A 34 -10.44 -1.73 6.56
CA LEU A 34 -10.25 -0.99 5.30
C LEU A 34 -10.48 0.52 5.48
N THR A 35 -11.44 0.92 6.32
CA THR A 35 -11.73 2.32 6.62
C THR A 35 -10.58 3.08 7.30
N LEU A 36 -9.59 2.38 7.86
CA LEU A 36 -8.40 2.97 8.48
C LEU A 36 -7.19 3.01 7.55
N ALA A 37 -7.20 2.20 6.50
CA ALA A 37 -6.05 2.02 5.61
C ALA A 37 -5.58 3.33 5.00
N GLY A 38 -6.51 4.20 4.57
CA GLY A 38 -6.18 5.51 4.02
C GLY A 38 -5.47 6.43 5.01
N SER A 39 -5.92 6.49 6.27
CA SER A 39 -5.29 7.31 7.31
C SER A 39 -3.90 6.80 7.66
N VAL A 40 -3.74 5.48 7.82
CA VAL A 40 -2.44 4.86 8.09
C VAL A 40 -1.49 5.09 6.92
N ALA A 41 -1.95 4.87 5.67
CA ALA A 41 -1.15 5.10 4.47
C ALA A 41 -0.67 6.55 4.38
N SER A 42 -1.52 7.53 4.72
CA SER A 42 -1.14 8.94 4.73
C SER A 42 -0.07 9.26 5.76
N ILE A 43 -0.17 8.70 6.98
CA ILE A 43 0.81 8.93 8.05
C ILE A 43 2.16 8.33 7.66
N ILE A 44 2.16 7.09 7.20
CA ILE A 44 3.37 6.38 6.80
C ILE A 44 4.02 7.03 5.59
N ALA A 45 3.25 7.38 4.55
CA ALA A 45 3.79 8.06 3.36
C ALA A 45 4.43 9.41 3.69
N GLN A 46 3.87 10.17 4.65
CA GLN A 46 4.46 11.44 5.11
C GLN A 46 5.78 11.22 5.87
N ARG A 47 5.87 10.18 6.70
CA ARG A 47 7.06 9.91 7.53
C ARG A 47 8.22 9.35 6.74
N TYR A 48 7.94 8.49 5.77
CA TYR A 48 8.96 7.72 5.06
C TYR A 48 9.16 8.16 3.61
N GLU A 49 8.34 9.09 3.10
CA GLU A 49 8.42 9.64 1.75
C GLU A 49 8.42 8.58 0.63
N LYS A 50 7.77 7.44 0.89
CA LYS A 50 7.64 6.30 -0.03
C LYS A 50 6.19 6.08 -0.46
N PRO A 51 5.95 5.62 -1.70
CA PRO A 51 4.66 5.07 -2.09
C PRO A 51 4.22 4.02 -1.07
N THR A 52 3.07 4.24 -0.47
CA THR A 52 2.59 3.43 0.66
C THR A 52 1.25 2.81 0.32
N PHE A 53 1.21 1.49 0.37
CA PHE A 53 0.08 0.63 0.11
C PHE A 53 -0.28 -0.08 1.41
N ILE A 54 -1.42 0.32 2.01
CA ILE A 54 -1.97 -0.32 3.20
C ILE A 54 -3.25 -1.05 2.81
N PHE A 55 -3.36 -2.33 3.15
CA PHE A 55 -4.54 -3.13 2.77
C PHE A 55 -5.08 -3.97 3.92
N LYS A 56 -6.40 -4.22 3.86
CA LYS A 56 -7.03 -5.28 4.63
C LYS A 56 -6.91 -6.57 3.82
N LYS A 57 -6.29 -7.59 4.41
CA LYS A 57 -6.29 -8.94 3.84
C LYS A 57 -7.61 -9.63 4.18
N GLY A 58 -8.42 -9.95 3.18
CA GLY A 58 -9.61 -10.80 3.35
C GLY A 58 -9.26 -12.28 3.22
N ASP A 59 -10.27 -13.13 3.08
CA ASP A 59 -10.07 -14.57 2.96
C ASP A 59 -9.49 -14.95 1.58
N THR A 60 -10.12 -14.45 0.51
CA THR A 60 -9.72 -14.71 -0.88
C THR A 60 -9.05 -13.52 -1.54
N GLU A 61 -9.38 -12.31 -1.09
CA GLU A 61 -8.99 -11.06 -1.74
C GLU A 61 -8.61 -9.99 -0.74
N SER A 62 -7.81 -9.04 -1.20
CA SER A 62 -7.34 -7.89 -0.42
C SER A 62 -7.80 -6.60 -1.05
N CYS A 63 -8.22 -5.64 -0.22
CA CYS A 63 -8.56 -4.28 -0.64
C CYS A 63 -7.67 -3.28 0.08
N GLY A 64 -7.13 -2.31 -0.65
CA GLY A 64 -6.13 -1.38 -0.12
C GLY A 64 -6.31 0.07 -0.52
N SER A 65 -5.67 0.93 0.25
CA SER A 65 -5.51 2.36 0.01
C SER A 65 -4.05 2.68 -0.25
N VAL A 66 -3.83 3.64 -1.15
CA VAL A 66 -2.48 4.05 -1.59
C VAL A 66 -2.28 5.53 -1.34
N ARG A 67 -1.07 5.89 -0.92
CA ARG A 67 -0.59 7.27 -0.84
C ARG A 67 0.79 7.39 -1.45
N SER A 68 0.95 8.39 -2.31
CA SER A 68 2.18 8.64 -3.05
C SER A 68 2.42 10.15 -3.13
N LEU A 69 3.07 10.70 -2.09
CA LEU A 69 3.09 12.14 -1.86
C LEU A 69 4.23 12.87 -2.58
N LYS A 70 5.30 12.15 -2.93
CA LYS A 70 6.45 12.67 -3.67
C LYS A 70 6.05 13.05 -5.09
N GLU A 71 6.51 14.20 -5.57
CA GLU A 71 6.29 14.62 -6.95
C GLU A 71 6.90 13.62 -7.94
N GLY A 72 6.21 13.43 -9.07
CA GLY A 72 6.58 12.42 -10.07
C GLY A 72 6.14 10.98 -9.74
N TYR A 73 5.75 10.67 -8.50
CA TYR A 73 5.26 9.33 -8.16
C TYR A 73 3.75 9.23 -8.35
N ASN A 74 3.33 8.71 -9.50
CA ASN A 74 1.92 8.45 -9.81
C ASN A 74 1.53 7.00 -9.45
N SER A 75 0.72 6.86 -8.39
CA SER A 75 0.24 5.55 -7.94
C SER A 75 -0.68 4.86 -8.95
N VAL A 76 -1.45 5.61 -9.75
CA VAL A 76 -2.34 5.04 -10.77
C VAL A 76 -1.52 4.48 -11.93
N ASP A 77 -0.47 5.17 -12.37
CA ASP A 77 0.42 4.68 -13.44
C ASP A 77 1.19 3.43 -13.01
N ALA A 78 1.63 3.39 -11.75
CA ALA A 78 2.25 2.22 -11.16
C ALA A 78 1.28 1.01 -11.15
N MET A 79 0.04 1.23 -10.71
CA MET A 79 -0.98 0.16 -10.70
C MET A 79 -1.38 -0.26 -12.12
N LYS A 80 -1.45 0.67 -13.06
CA LYS A 80 -1.69 0.38 -14.48
C LYS A 80 -0.60 -0.52 -15.06
N THR A 81 0.67 -0.27 -14.72
CA THR A 81 1.78 -1.14 -15.13
C THR A 81 1.67 -2.56 -14.57
N CYS A 82 0.98 -2.72 -13.43
CA CYS A 82 0.81 -3.98 -12.72
C CYS A 82 -0.63 -4.53 -12.80
N GLU A 83 -1.39 -4.13 -13.82
CA GLU A 83 -2.84 -4.36 -13.85
C GLU A 83 -3.26 -5.82 -13.96
N ASP A 84 -2.41 -6.69 -14.53
CA ASP A 84 -2.65 -8.14 -14.64
C ASP A 84 -2.85 -8.83 -13.28
N PHE A 85 -2.36 -8.22 -12.19
CA PHE A 85 -2.48 -8.76 -10.84
C PHE A 85 -3.73 -8.25 -10.10
N LEU A 86 -4.39 -7.22 -10.63
CA LEU A 86 -5.45 -6.47 -9.97
C LEU A 86 -6.83 -6.91 -10.48
N ILE A 87 -7.81 -6.92 -9.58
CA ILE A 87 -9.23 -7.03 -9.92
C ILE A 87 -9.76 -5.65 -10.31
N THR A 88 -9.38 -4.62 -9.55
CA THR A 88 -9.71 -3.23 -9.85
C THR A 88 -8.72 -2.29 -9.17
N TYR A 89 -8.50 -1.13 -9.77
CA TYR A 89 -7.74 -0.02 -9.19
C TYR A 89 -8.27 1.31 -9.71
N GLY A 90 -7.98 2.39 -8.99
CA GLY A 90 -8.37 3.73 -9.43
C GLY A 90 -8.16 4.81 -8.37
N GLY A 91 -8.41 6.05 -8.79
CA GLY A 91 -8.24 7.26 -7.96
C GLY A 91 -7.35 8.29 -8.67
N HIS A 92 -6.55 9.01 -7.89
CA HIS A 92 -5.66 10.06 -8.36
C HIS A 92 -4.20 9.73 -8.09
N ALA A 93 -3.28 10.41 -8.78
CA ALA A 93 -1.85 10.17 -8.69
C ALA A 93 -1.32 10.04 -7.26
N LYS A 94 -1.76 10.93 -6.35
CA LYS A 94 -1.33 10.95 -4.94
C LYS A 94 -2.15 10.07 -4.00
N ALA A 95 -3.36 9.68 -4.40
CA ALA A 95 -4.32 8.99 -3.55
C ALA A 95 -5.24 8.09 -4.39
N SER A 96 -5.08 6.79 -4.22
CA SER A 96 -5.78 5.77 -4.99
C SER A 96 -6.10 4.54 -4.15
N GLY A 97 -6.73 3.53 -4.74
CA GLY A 97 -7.05 2.26 -4.10
C GLY A 97 -7.02 1.11 -5.09
N PHE A 98 -7.00 -0.11 -4.55
CA PHE A 98 -6.92 -1.34 -5.34
C PHE A 98 -7.63 -2.51 -4.66
N ARG A 99 -7.95 -3.53 -5.45
CA ARG A 99 -8.41 -4.85 -5.02
C ARG A 99 -7.70 -5.92 -5.84
N LEU A 100 -7.29 -7.01 -5.21
CA LEU A 100 -6.69 -8.17 -5.88
C LEU A 100 -6.99 -9.47 -5.16
N LYS A 101 -6.76 -10.60 -5.83
CA LYS A 101 -6.74 -11.91 -5.19
C LYS A 101 -5.49 -12.05 -4.31
N ASN A 102 -5.63 -12.72 -3.17
CA ASN A 102 -4.53 -12.90 -2.21
C ASN A 102 -3.33 -13.64 -2.82
N GLU A 103 -3.55 -14.52 -3.80
CA GLU A 103 -2.49 -15.24 -4.54
C GLU A 103 -1.58 -14.31 -5.35
N ASN A 104 -2.04 -13.10 -5.67
CA ASN A 104 -1.31 -12.12 -6.47
C ASN A 104 -0.54 -11.09 -5.62
N LEU A 105 -0.64 -11.12 -4.28
CA LEU A 105 -0.03 -10.12 -3.40
C LEU A 105 1.47 -9.98 -3.61
N GLU A 106 2.20 -11.09 -3.62
CA GLU A 106 3.65 -11.08 -3.79
C GLU A 106 4.07 -10.61 -5.19
N LYS A 107 3.34 -11.03 -6.23
CA LYS A 107 3.61 -10.62 -7.62
C LYS A 107 3.35 -9.13 -7.81
N PHE A 108 2.28 -8.61 -7.21
CA PHE A 108 1.93 -7.21 -7.25
C PHE A 108 2.97 -6.34 -6.50
N GLU A 109 3.38 -6.75 -5.30
CA GLU A 109 4.43 -6.06 -4.54
C GLU A 109 5.73 -5.96 -5.36
N LYS A 110 6.19 -7.07 -5.94
CA LYS A 110 7.38 -7.10 -6.80
C LYS A 110 7.25 -6.20 -8.03
N CYS A 111 6.10 -6.24 -8.71
CA CYS A 111 5.86 -5.37 -9.88
C CYS A 111 5.95 -3.88 -9.51
N LEU A 112 5.36 -3.49 -8.38
CA LEU A 112 5.45 -2.12 -7.88
C LEU A 112 6.89 -1.75 -7.49
N GLU A 113 7.62 -2.66 -6.83
CA GLU A 113 9.03 -2.42 -6.51
C GLU A 113 9.87 -2.17 -7.76
N GLU A 114 9.70 -2.95 -8.83
CA GLU A 114 10.39 -2.73 -10.10
C GLU A 114 10.00 -1.40 -10.77
N TYR A 115 8.73 -0.98 -10.67
CA TYR A 115 8.28 0.31 -11.19
C TYR A 115 8.99 1.48 -10.47
N PHE A 116 9.10 1.43 -9.14
CA PHE A 116 9.66 2.51 -8.31
C PHE A 116 11.17 2.40 -8.04
N LYS A 117 11.86 1.37 -8.56
CA LYS A 117 13.32 1.27 -8.53
C LYS A 117 14.02 2.23 -9.51
N LYS A 118 13.30 2.73 -10.52
CA LYS A 118 13.80 3.66 -11.53
C LYS A 118 13.98 5.06 -10.95
#